data_AF-A0A5D4SMR9-F1
#
_entry.id   AF-A0A5D4SMR9-F1
#
_cell.length_a   1.000
_cell.length_b   1.000
_cell.length_c   1.000
_cell.angle_alpha   90.00
_cell.angle_beta   90.00
_cell.angle_gamma   90.00
#
_symmetry.space_group_name_H-M   'P 1'
#
loop_
_entity.id
_entity.type
_entity.pdbx_description
1 polymer ?
#
loop_
_entity_poly.entity_id
_entity_poly.type
_entity_poly.pdbx_seq_one_letter_code
_entity_poly.pdbx_strand_id
1 'polypeptide(L)' 'MIETVKKVLLLVSVLGQVVGLALLVVNIWLGVLFYIFYVLAIIALFIVLIVERAKEKEEDDKNDYSDY' A
#
# COMPACT_ATOMS: atom_id res chain seq x y z
N MET A 1 -8.95 10.75 -4.84
CA MET A 1 -8.52 10.46 -3.45
C MET A 1 -7.71 9.18 -3.35
N ILE A 2 -8.19 8.05 -3.91
CA ILE A 2 -7.49 6.75 -3.91
C ILE A 2 -6.05 6.85 -4.48
N GLU A 3 -5.86 7.58 -5.58
CA GLU A 3 -4.53 7.84 -6.17
C GLU A 3 -3.53 8.46 -5.18
N THR A 4 -3.96 9.48 -4.44
CA THR A 4 -3.12 10.19 -3.45
C THR A 4 -2.80 9.27 -2.28
N VAL A 5 -3.79 8.49 -1.81
CA VAL A 5 -3.61 7.50 -0.74
C VAL A 5 -2.60 6.42 -1.16
N LYS A 6 -2.70 5.89 -2.38
CA LYS A 6 -1.73 4.95 -2.95
C LYS A 6 -0.32 5.54 -2.97
N LYS A 7 -0.14 6.76 -3.47
CA LYS A 7 1.18 7.44 -3.52
C LYS A 7 1.78 7.61 -2.13
N VAL A 8 0.98 8.02 -1.15
CA VAL A 8 1.43 8.15 0.25
C VAL A 8 1.80 6.77 0.82
N LEU A 9 0.98 5.75 0.62
CA LEU A 9 1.28 4.39 1.11
C LEU A 9 2.54 3.80 0.46
N LEU A 10 2.79 4.06 -0.82
CA LEU A 10 4.03 3.67 -1.51
C LEU A 10 5.25 4.42 -0.96
N LEU A 11 5.11 5.71 -0.66
CA LEU A 11 6.20 6.49 -0.07
C LEU A 11 6.49 6.01 1.36
N VAL A 12 5.44 5.75 2.14
CA VAL A 12 5.55 5.18 3.49
C VAL A 12 6.13 3.77 3.45
N SER A 13 5.85 2.96 2.43
CA SER A 13 6.43 1.61 2.33
C SER A 13 7.95 1.68 2.16
N VAL A 14 8.45 2.56 1.29
CA VAL A 14 9.89 2.73 1.07
C VAL A 14 10.57 3.35 2.29
N LEU A 15 10.04 4.47 2.81
CA LEU A 15 10.65 5.16 3.95
C LEU A 15 10.55 4.32 5.23
N GLY A 16 9.44 3.64 5.46
CA GLY A 16 9.23 2.80 6.63
C GLY A 16 10.22 1.64 6.69
N GLN A 17 10.68 1.10 5.57
CA GLN A 17 11.74 0.09 5.56
C GLN A 17 13.06 0.66 6.10
N VAL A 18 13.48 1.83 5.62
CA VAL A 18 14.73 2.49 6.05
C VAL A 18 14.65 2.89 7.52
N VAL A 19 13.54 3.49 7.93
CA VAL A 19 13.30 3.91 9.33
C VAL A 19 13.23 2.70 10.25
N GLY A 20 12.55 1.63 9.85
CA GLY A 20 12.45 0.40 10.64
C GLY A 20 13.81 -0.27 10.85
N LEU A 21 14.64 -0.34 9.80
CA LEU A 21 16.01 -0.85 9.93
C LEU A 21 16.86 0.01 10.87
N ALA A 22 16.79 1.34 10.75
CA ALA A 22 17.48 2.25 11.66
C ALA A 22 17.03 2.06 13.13
N LEU A 23 15.72 1.89 13.36
CA LEU A 23 15.16 1.66 14.68
C LEU A 23 15.61 0.32 15.28
N LEU A 24 15.73 -0.75 14.50
CA LEU A 24 16.22 -2.04 15.00
C LEU A 24 17.66 -1.94 15.54
N VAL A 25 18.48 -1.05 14.97
CA VAL A 25 19.86 -0.81 15.42
C VAL A 25 19.89 0.05 16.69
N VAL A 26 19.02 1.06 16.79
CA VAL A 26 18.99 1.98 17.94
C VAL A 26 18.28 1.37 19.15
N ASN A 27 17.13 0.73 18.93
CA ASN A 27 16.33 0.10 19.97
C ASN A 27 15.45 -1.00 19.37
N ILE A 28 15.84 -2.25 19.62
CA ILE A 28 15.18 -3.43 19.06
C ILE A 28 13.69 -3.51 19.40
N TRP A 29 13.28 -3.11 20.61
CA TRP A 29 11.87 -3.17 21.02
C TRP A 29 11.01 -2.17 20.25
N LEU A 30 11.51 -0.94 20.07
CA LEU A 30 10.84 0.07 19.25
C LEU A 30 10.82 -0.33 17.77
N GLY A 31 11.90 -0.92 17.26
CA GLY A 31 11.96 -1.44 15.90
C GLY A 31 10.94 -2.56 15.65
N VAL A 32 10.84 -3.53 16.57
CA VAL A 32 9.84 -4.61 16.48
C VAL A 32 8.42 -4.05 16.52
N LEU A 33 8.11 -3.14 17.45
CA LEU A 33 6.80 -2.50 17.52
C LEU A 33 6.47 -1.74 16.23
N PHE A 34 7.44 -0.98 15.70
CA PHE A 34 7.30 -0.24 14.45
C PHE A 34 7.01 -1.18 13.27
N TYR A 35 7.72 -2.30 13.17
CA TYR A 35 7.50 -3.27 12.09
C TYR A 35 6.11 -3.92 12.14
N ILE A 36 5.51 -4.10 13.32
CA ILE A 36 4.11 -4.58 13.43
C ILE A 36 3.17 -3.59 12.75
N PHE A 37 3.29 -2.29 13.04
CA PHE A 37 2.46 -1.26 12.40
C PHE A 37 2.79 -1.10 10.91
N TYR A 38 4.06 -1.20 10.54
CA TYR A 38 4.49 -1.15 9.15
C TYR A 38 3.86 -2.26 8.31
N VAL A 39 3.79 -3.49 8.82
CA VAL A 39 3.12 -4.60 8.14
C VAL A 39 1.63 -4.31 7.92
N LEU A 40 0.94 -3.70 8.89
CA LEU A 40 -0.46 -3.28 8.72
C LEU A 40 -0.62 -2.24 7.61
N ALA A 41 0.31 -1.29 7.49
CA ALA A 41 0.32 -0.31 6.40
C ALA A 41 0.56 -0.97 5.02
N ILE A 42 1.41 -2.01 4.95
CA ILE A 42 1.63 -2.79 3.73
C ILE A 42 0.36 -3.57 3.35
N ILE A 43 -0.33 -4.18 4.31
CA ILE A 43 -1.61 -4.86 4.04
C ILE A 43 -2.63 -3.85 3.49
N ALA A 44 -2.72 -2.65 4.08
CA ALA A 44 -3.59 -1.60 3.57
C ALA A 44 -3.23 -1.18 2.13
N LEU A 45 -1.94 -1.05 1.81
CA LEU A 45 -1.47 -0.80 0.44
C LEU A 45 -1.96 -1.89 -0.52
N PHE A 46 -1.83 -3.17 -0.18
CA PHE A 46 -2.31 -4.26 -1.02
C PHE A 46 -3.82 -4.21 -1.26
N ILE A 47 -4.61 -3.91 -0.22
CA ILE A 47 -6.06 -3.75 -0.36
C ILE A 47 -6.38 -2.62 -1.35
N VAL A 48 -5.71 -1.47 -1.23
CA VAL A 48 -5.91 -0.33 -2.15
C VAL A 48 -5.60 -0.73 -3.59
N LEU A 49 -4.49 -1.44 -3.82
CA LEU A 49 -4.10 -1.89 -5.16
C LEU A 49 -5.09 -2.91 -5.74
N ILE A 50 -5.58 -3.86 -4.93
CA ILE A 50 -6.57 -4.84 -5.37
C ILE A 50 -7.89 -4.15 -5.73
N VAL A 51 -8.33 -3.19 -4.93
CA VAL A 51 -9.57 -2.43 -5.19
C VAL A 51 -9.45 -1.58 -6.46
N GLU A 52 -8.32 -0.92 -6.69
CA GLU A 52 -8.08 -0.21 -7.95
C GLU A 52 -8.18 -1.15 -9.15
N ARG A 53 -7.52 -2.32 -9.09
CA ARG A 53 -7.57 -3.31 -10.18
C ARG A 53 -8.98 -3.85 -10.43
N ALA A 54 -9.77 -4.06 -9.38
CA ALA A 54 -11.15 -4.49 -9.52
C ALA A 54 -12.01 -3.42 -10.20
N LYS A 55 -11.81 -2.14 -9.85
CA LYS A 55 -12.52 -1.02 -10.47
C LYS A 55 -12.16 -0.81 -11.93
N GLU A 56 -10.88 -0.89 -12.27
CA GLU A 56 -10.42 -0.81 -13.67
C GLU A 56 -11.12 -1.87 -14.52
N LYS A 57 -11.21 -3.10 -14.02
CA LYS A 57 -11.88 -4.20 -14.72
C LYS A 57 -13.39 -4.00 -14.85
N GLU A 58 -14.05 -3.46 -13.83
CA GLU A 58 -15.48 -3.13 -13.88
C GLU A 58 -15.76 -2.00 -14.88
N GLU A 59 -14.88 -1.00 -14.98
CA GLU A 59 -14.99 0.06 -15.98
C GLU A 59 -14.77 -0.47 -17.40
N ASP A 60 -13.81 -1.36 -17.62
CA ASP A 60 -13.57 -2.01 -18.92
C ASP A 60 -14.77 -2.89 -19.34
N ASP A 61 -15.31 -3.72 -18.45
CA ASP A 61 -16.47 -4.59 -18.74
C ASP A 61 -17.73 -3.75 -19.06
N LYS A 62 -17.87 -2.56 -18.45
CA LYS A 62 -19.02 -1.67 -18.66
C LYS A 62 -18.92 -0.84 -19.95
N ASN A 63 -17.71 -0.57 -20.42
CA ASN A 63 -17.41 0.11 -21.67
C ASN A 63 -17.03 -0.85 -22.80
N ASP A 64 -17.38 -2.14 -22.67
CA ASP A 64 -17.20 -3.10 -23.76
C ASP A 64 -18.17 -2.79 -24.91
N TYR A 65 -17.71 -1.96 -25.84
CA TYR A 65 -18.40 -1.60 -27.08
C TYR A 65 -18.27 -2.66 -28.19
N SER A 66 -17.85 -3.88 -27.85
CA SER A 66 -17.68 -4.97 -28.82
C SER A 66 -18.98 -5.50 -29.44
N ASP A 67 -20.14 -5.08 -28.93
CA ASP A 67 -21.48 -5.44 -29.45
C ASP A 67 -22.05 -4.42 -30.48
N TYR A 68 -21.18 -3.65 -31.16
CA TYR A 68 -21.54 -2.76 -32.28
C TYR A 68 -21.04 -3.29 -33.63
#